data_AF-A0A524QPJ5-F1
#
_entry.id   AF-A0A524QPJ5-F1
#
_cell.length_a   1.000
_cell.length_b   1.000
_cell.length_c   1.000
_cell.angle_alpha   90.00
_cell.angle_beta   90.00
_cell.angle_gamma   90.00
#
_symmetry.space_group_name_H-M   'P 1'
#
loop_
_entity.id
_entity.type
_entity.pdbx_description
1 polymer ?
#
loop_
_entity_poly.entity_id
_entity_poly.type
_entity_poly.pdbx_seq_one_letter_code
_entity_poly.pdbx_strand_id
1 'polypeptide(L)'
;MMELIRFGSFKDRTVGRLTYNDEHFYTVEKPWADNKPNVSCIPTGYYKLVRVDSPKFGANTWEIADVTGRSHILIHVANTSVDVIGCVGLGMGLFPQLQGVSNSRTAIENFYLMTANLNEEEIIIRDGTLS
;
A
#
# COMPACT_ATOMS: atom_id res chain seq x y z
N MET A 1 -2.01 -5.19 -14.15
CA MET A 1 -2.82 -5.10 -12.92
C MET A 1 -2.05 -5.61 -11.73
N MET A 2 -1.92 -4.78 -10.69
CA MET A 2 -1.38 -5.12 -9.38
C MET A 2 -2.46 -5.75 -8.49
N GLU A 3 -2.06 -6.59 -7.55
CA GLU A 3 -2.98 -7.21 -6.60
C GLU A 3 -2.47 -7.04 -5.17
N LEU A 4 -3.29 -6.47 -4.30
CA LEU A 4 -3.03 -6.39 -2.87
C LEU A 4 -4.01 -7.29 -2.11
N ILE A 5 -3.47 -8.33 -1.47
CA ILE A 5 -4.22 -9.20 -0.57
C ILE A 5 -3.91 -8.83 0.87
N ARG A 6 -4.91 -8.36 1.62
CA ARG A 6 -4.85 -8.16 3.07
C ARG A 6 -5.10 -9.50 3.77
N PHE A 7 -4.04 -10.06 4.35
CA PHE A 7 -4.10 -11.36 5.03
C PHE A 7 -4.09 -11.23 6.56
N GLY A 8 -3.85 -10.04 7.10
CA GLY A 8 -3.84 -9.79 8.54
C GLY A 8 -4.58 -8.51 8.91
N SER A 9 -5.75 -8.64 9.52
CA SER A 9 -6.55 -7.52 10.00
C SER A 9 -6.54 -7.49 11.52
N PHE A 10 -5.92 -6.45 12.09
CA PHE A 10 -5.73 -6.28 13.54
C PHE A 10 -6.42 -5.01 14.02
N LYS A 11 -6.51 -4.85 15.35
CA LYS A 11 -7.13 -3.67 15.98
C LYS A 11 -6.40 -2.36 15.64
N ASP A 12 -5.10 -2.44 15.42
CA ASP A 12 -4.20 -1.29 15.29
C ASP A 12 -3.55 -1.15 13.90
N ARG A 13 -3.75 -2.12 13.01
CA ARG A 13 -3.11 -2.16 11.68
C ARG A 13 -3.78 -3.18 10.76
N THR A 14 -3.49 -3.03 9.47
CA THR A 14 -3.77 -4.04 8.45
C THR A 14 -2.46 -4.41 7.77
N VAL A 15 -2.27 -5.69 7.47
CA VAL A 15 -1.07 -6.24 6.83
C VAL A 15 -1.48 -7.03 5.60
N GLY A 16 -0.74 -6.84 4.51
CA GLY A 16 -1.02 -7.49 3.24
C GLY A 16 0.22 -7.82 2.43
N ARG A 17 -0.01 -8.34 1.22
CA ARG A 17 1.00 -8.59 0.19
C ARG A 17 0.51 -7.97 -1.11
N LEU A 18 1.30 -7.06 -1.68
CA LEU A 18 1.14 -6.53 -3.03
C LEU A 18 1.99 -7.36 -3.98
N THR A 19 1.37 -7.89 -5.04
CA THR A 19 2.03 -8.70 -6.07
C THR A 19 1.90 -8.01 -7.42
N TYR A 20 2.98 -8.02 -8.21
CA TYR A 20 3.01 -7.54 -9.59
C TYR A 20 4.17 -8.19 -10.36
N ASN A 21 3.90 -8.72 -11.57
CA ASN A 21 4.90 -9.37 -12.43
C ASN A 21 5.81 -10.37 -11.68
N ASP A 22 5.22 -11.33 -10.97
CA ASP A 22 5.87 -12.37 -10.16
C ASP A 22 6.68 -11.87 -8.93
N GLU A 23 6.85 -10.57 -8.79
CA GLU A 23 7.44 -9.94 -7.61
C GLU A 23 6.37 -9.63 -6.55
N HIS A 24 6.79 -9.57 -5.29
CA HIS A 24 5.89 -9.22 -4.19
C HIS A 24 6.53 -8.34 -3.11
N PHE A 25 5.69 -7.52 -2.49
CA PHE A 25 6.02 -6.63 -1.39
C PHE A 25 5.04 -6.87 -0.25
N TYR A 26 5.50 -6.86 0.98
CA TYR A 26 4.61 -6.82 2.13
C TYR A 26 4.09 -5.41 2.35
N THR A 27 2.88 -5.29 2.87
CA THR A 27 2.23 -4.00 3.11
C THR A 27 1.82 -3.81 4.56
N VAL A 28 1.83 -2.56 5.00
CA VAL A 28 1.22 -2.13 6.26
C VAL A 28 0.33 -0.91 6.03
N GLU A 29 -0.86 -0.94 6.60
CA GLU A 29 -1.87 0.12 6.52
C GLU A 29 -2.46 0.40 7.91
N LYS A 30 -3.29 1.44 8.01
CA LYS A 30 -4.19 1.62 9.15
C LYS A 30 -5.17 0.44 9.28
N PRO A 31 -5.76 0.19 10.47
CA PRO A 31 -6.88 -0.75 10.59
C PRO A 31 -8.08 -0.24 9.77
N TRP A 32 -9.03 -1.13 9.48
CA TRP A 32 -10.31 -0.69 8.93
C TRP A 32 -11.10 0.10 9.99
N ALA A 33 -11.58 1.28 9.60
CA ALA A 33 -12.41 2.15 10.44
C ALA A 33 -13.48 2.85 9.58
N ASP A 34 -14.26 2.07 8.83
CA ASP A 34 -15.40 2.53 8.01
C ASP A 34 -15.00 3.62 6.99
N ASN A 35 -13.85 3.43 6.33
CA ASN A 35 -13.29 4.40 5.38
C ASN A 35 -13.08 5.82 5.98
N LYS A 36 -13.00 5.96 7.31
CA LYS A 36 -12.81 7.27 7.95
C LYS A 36 -11.47 7.89 7.55
N PRO A 37 -11.46 9.21 7.25
CA PRO A 37 -10.23 9.87 6.88
C PRO A 37 -9.13 9.77 7.93
N ASN A 38 -7.89 9.60 7.48
CA ASN A 38 -6.65 9.63 8.27
C ASN A 38 -6.44 8.47 9.27
N VAL A 39 -7.48 7.67 9.53
CA VAL A 39 -7.47 6.61 10.55
C VAL A 39 -7.83 5.23 10.01
N SER A 40 -8.32 5.15 8.77
CA SER A 40 -8.74 3.90 8.12
C SER A 40 -7.84 3.57 6.94
N CYS A 41 -7.58 2.28 6.69
CA CYS A 41 -7.28 1.80 5.34
C CYS A 41 -8.49 2.00 4.42
N ILE A 42 -8.27 2.01 3.11
CA ILE A 42 -9.35 2.19 2.12
C ILE A 42 -10.16 0.90 1.92
N PRO A 43 -11.38 0.98 1.36
CA PRO A 43 -12.19 -0.21 1.11
C PRO A 43 -11.49 -1.22 0.19
N THR A 44 -11.94 -2.47 0.21
CA THR A 44 -11.59 -3.43 -0.85
C THR A 44 -12.29 -3.04 -2.15
N GLY A 45 -11.69 -3.36 -3.29
CA GLY A 45 -12.22 -2.97 -4.59
C GLY A 45 -11.15 -2.86 -5.67
N TYR A 46 -11.58 -2.38 -6.83
CA TYR A 46 -10.72 -2.06 -7.96
C TYR A 46 -10.49 -0.56 -8.00
N TYR A 47 -9.24 -0.16 -8.18
CA TYR A 47 -8.83 1.23 -8.20
C TYR A 47 -7.84 1.49 -9.33
N LYS A 48 -7.82 2.74 -9.78
CA LYS A 48 -6.77 3.25 -10.67
C LYS A 48 -5.56 3.64 -9.82
N LEU A 49 -4.37 3.31 -10.32
CA LEU A 49 -3.10 3.83 -9.83
C LEU A 49 -2.60 4.89 -10.80
N VAL A 50 -2.14 6.02 -10.27
CA VAL A 50 -1.54 7.11 -11.06
C VAL A 50 -0.24 7.59 -10.40
N ARG A 51 0.76 7.95 -11.21
CA ARG A 51 1.96 8.65 -10.74
C ARG A 51 1.60 10.08 -10.35
N VAL A 52 2.15 10.53 -9.23
CA VAL A 52 1.98 11.89 -8.71
C VAL A 52 3.31 12.43 -8.19
N ASP A 53 3.47 13.75 -8.26
CA ASP A 53 4.57 14.45 -7.60
C ASP A 53 4.20 14.79 -6.16
N SER A 54 4.54 13.87 -5.26
CA SER A 54 4.30 14.06 -3.83
C SER A 54 5.34 15.03 -3.25
N PRO A 55 4.94 16.10 -2.55
CA PRO A 55 5.88 17.01 -1.89
C PRO A 55 6.81 16.32 -0.88
N LYS A 56 6.37 15.18 -0.33
CA LYS A 56 7.12 14.41 0.69
C LYS A 56 7.89 13.23 0.10
N PHE A 57 7.34 12.57 -0.92
CA PHE A 57 7.86 11.29 -1.43
C PHE A 57 8.39 11.35 -2.88
N GLY A 58 8.23 12.50 -3.56
CA GLY A 58 8.77 12.81 -4.87
C GLY A 58 7.88 12.39 -6.05
N ALA A 59 8.36 12.70 -7.27
CA ALA A 59 7.71 12.53 -8.57
C ALA A 59 7.32 11.09 -8.95
N ASN A 60 7.97 10.11 -8.31
CA ASN A 60 7.70 8.70 -8.56
C ASN A 60 6.64 8.15 -7.60
N THR A 61 5.91 8.96 -6.85
CA THR A 61 4.93 8.41 -5.92
C THR A 61 3.70 7.88 -6.65
N TRP A 62 3.18 6.75 -6.22
CA TRP A 62 1.92 6.21 -6.73
C TRP A 62 0.76 6.61 -5.82
N GLU A 63 -0.34 7.06 -6.40
CA GLU A 63 -1.61 7.34 -5.72
C GLU A 63 -2.67 6.33 -6.18
N ILE A 64 -3.38 5.74 -5.22
CA ILE A 64 -4.63 5.01 -5.45
C ILE A 64 -5.73 6.06 -5.60
N ALA A 65 -6.15 6.27 -6.85
CA ALA A 65 -7.10 7.31 -7.23
C ALA A 65 -8.55 6.86 -7.06
N ASP A 66 -9.47 7.83 -7.13
CA ASP A 66 -10.92 7.65 -7.17
C ASP A 66 -11.50 6.88 -5.96
N VAL A 67 -10.80 6.90 -4.82
CA VAL A 67 -11.33 6.39 -3.55
C VAL A 67 -12.41 7.33 -3.06
N THR A 68 -13.67 6.87 -3.05
CA THR A 68 -14.81 7.71 -2.64
C THR A 68 -14.60 8.31 -1.25
N GLY A 69 -14.65 9.64 -1.15
CA GLY A 69 -14.50 10.39 0.10
C GLY A 69 -13.07 10.48 0.64
N ARG A 70 -12.06 10.05 -0.12
CA ARG A 70 -10.65 10.07 0.25
C ARG A 70 -9.81 10.58 -0.92
N SER A 71 -8.65 11.16 -0.61
CA SER A 71 -7.64 11.55 -1.60
C SER A 71 -6.26 11.28 -1.03
N HIS A 72 -5.23 11.33 -1.88
CA HIS A 72 -3.83 11.18 -1.49
C HIS A 72 -3.56 9.87 -0.77
N ILE A 73 -4.14 8.80 -1.28
CA ILE A 73 -3.88 7.44 -0.80
C ILE A 73 -2.62 6.96 -1.50
N LEU A 74 -1.47 7.26 -0.90
CA LEU A 74 -0.18 7.04 -1.52
C LEU A 74 0.38 5.65 -1.20
N ILE A 75 1.19 5.11 -2.10
CA ILE A 75 2.09 3.98 -1.82
C ILE A 75 3.47 4.56 -1.54
N HIS A 76 3.99 4.36 -0.33
CA HIS A 76 5.26 4.99 0.08
C HIS A 76 6.04 4.19 1.12
N VAL A 77 7.22 4.70 1.48
CA VAL A 77 8.06 4.13 2.53
C VAL A 77 7.36 4.28 3.88
N ALA A 78 7.10 3.17 4.56
CA ALA A 78 6.60 3.11 5.93
C ALA A 78 6.94 1.75 6.55
N ASN A 79 7.02 1.67 7.87
CA ASN A 79 7.37 0.42 8.57
C ASN A 79 6.24 -0.10 9.44
N THR A 80 5.40 0.78 9.96
CA THR A 80 4.30 0.43 10.87
C THR A 80 3.05 1.25 10.58
N SER A 81 1.92 0.89 11.16
CA SER A 81 0.67 1.63 10.97
C SER A 81 0.69 3.05 11.54
N VAL A 82 1.68 3.42 12.35
CA VAL A 82 1.85 4.80 12.83
C VAL A 82 2.47 5.73 11.77
N ASP A 83 3.17 5.16 10.78
CA ASP A 83 3.84 5.91 9.72
C ASP A 83 2.89 6.31 8.56
N VAL A 84 1.67 5.76 8.58
CA VAL A 84 0.64 5.97 7.55
C VAL A 84 -0.60 6.62 8.16
N ILE A 85 -1.38 7.33 7.33
CA ILE A 85 -2.68 7.92 7.69
C ILE A 85 -3.78 7.45 6.71
N GLY A 86 -3.71 6.18 6.33
CA GLY A 86 -4.58 5.55 5.34
C GLY A 86 -3.93 5.29 3.98
N CYS A 87 -2.68 5.72 3.82
CA CYS A 87 -1.76 5.26 2.76
C CYS A 87 -1.37 3.79 2.94
N VAL A 88 -0.70 3.24 1.93
CA VAL A 88 -0.12 1.89 1.92
C VAL A 88 1.39 1.97 2.06
N GLY A 89 1.95 1.38 3.11
CA GLY A 89 3.39 1.24 3.31
C GLY A 89 3.92 -0.04 2.68
N LEU A 90 5.06 -0.01 1.98
CA LEU A 90 5.71 -1.22 1.44
C LEU A 90 6.96 -1.64 2.23
N GLY A 91 7.24 -2.94 2.24
CA GLY A 91 8.49 -3.53 2.73
C GLY A 91 8.83 -4.87 2.08
N MET A 92 10.11 -5.26 2.14
CA MET A 92 10.59 -6.54 1.59
C MET A 92 10.39 -7.71 2.57
N GLY A 93 10.11 -7.41 3.84
CA GLY A 93 9.87 -8.42 4.86
C GLY A 93 8.84 -7.97 5.89
N LEU A 94 8.49 -8.89 6.78
CA LEU A 94 7.57 -8.64 7.89
C LEU A 94 8.34 -8.54 9.20
N PHE A 95 7.87 -7.69 10.11
CA PHE A 95 8.29 -7.76 11.49
C PHE A 95 7.67 -8.96 12.22
N PRO A 96 8.28 -9.44 13.31
CA PRO A 96 7.72 -10.51 14.14
C PRO A 96 6.28 -10.18 14.57
N GLN A 97 5.43 -11.22 14.61
CA GLN A 97 4.01 -11.08 14.96
C GLN A 97 3.25 -10.10 14.05
N LEU A 98 3.73 -9.90 12.83
CA LEU A 98 3.10 -9.04 11.82
C LEU A 98 2.93 -7.60 12.29
N GLN A 99 3.85 -7.07 13.13
CA GLN A 99 3.76 -5.70 13.67
C GLN A 99 3.91 -4.60 12.61
N GLY A 100 4.37 -4.96 11.42
CA GLY A 100 4.61 -4.06 10.32
C GLY A 100 5.52 -4.72 9.29
N VAL A 101 6.20 -3.90 8.52
CA VAL A 101 7.09 -4.31 7.44
C VAL A 101 8.51 -3.80 7.64
N SER A 102 9.49 -4.55 7.14
CA SER A 102 10.91 -4.22 7.19
C SER A 102 11.46 -3.89 5.80
N ASN A 103 12.64 -3.27 5.74
CA ASN A 103 13.34 -2.93 4.49
C ASN A 103 12.47 -2.10 3.51
N SER A 104 11.76 -1.11 4.06
CA SER A 104 10.77 -0.31 3.33
C SER A 104 11.35 0.58 2.23
N ARG A 105 12.56 1.11 2.43
CA ARG A 105 13.26 1.91 1.40
C ARG A 105 13.59 1.06 0.17
N THR A 106 14.22 -0.10 0.39
CA THR A 106 14.53 -1.06 -0.69
C THR A 106 13.26 -1.51 -1.41
N ALA A 107 12.17 -1.77 -0.68
CA ALA A 107 10.89 -2.12 -1.29
C ALA A 107 10.37 -1.05 -2.24
N ILE A 108 10.40 0.22 -1.82
CA ILE A 108 9.93 1.33 -2.66
C ILE A 108 10.86 1.59 -3.84
N GLU A 109 12.18 1.50 -3.65
CA GLU A 109 13.16 1.61 -4.73
C GLU A 109 12.91 0.54 -5.80
N ASN A 110 12.78 -0.73 -5.39
CA ASN A 110 12.48 -1.84 -6.29
C ASN A 110 11.12 -1.65 -6.97
N PHE A 111 10.08 -1.25 -6.22
CA PHE A 111 8.75 -0.99 -6.76
C PHE A 111 8.79 0.11 -7.82
N TYR A 112 9.55 1.20 -7.60
CA TYR A 112 9.70 2.29 -8.56
C TYR A 112 10.48 1.87 -9.80
N LEU A 113 11.55 1.09 -9.65
CA LEU A 113 12.31 0.55 -10.78
C LEU A 113 11.45 -0.37 -11.65
N MET A 114 10.72 -1.29 -11.02
CA MET A 114 9.81 -2.21 -11.70
C MET A 114 8.70 -1.49 -12.47
N THR A 115 8.27 -0.34 -11.96
CA THR A 115 7.17 0.46 -12.54
C THR A 115 7.66 1.70 -13.28
N ALA A 116 8.96 1.81 -13.59
CA ALA A 116 9.59 3.04 -14.08
C ALA A 116 9.02 3.55 -15.42
N ASN A 117 8.55 2.63 -16.27
CA ASN A 117 7.99 2.97 -17.58
C ASN A 117 6.46 3.17 -17.56
N LEU A 118 5.85 3.20 -16.37
CA LEU A 118 4.41 3.32 -16.18
C LEU A 118 4.07 4.63 -15.47
N ASN A 119 3.04 5.30 -16.00
CA ASN A 119 2.42 6.47 -15.36
C ASN A 119 1.04 6.15 -14.78
N GLU A 120 0.41 5.08 -15.26
CA GLU A 120 -0.88 4.57 -14.79
C GLU A 120 -0.85 3.04 -14.78
N GLU A 121 -1.64 2.43 -13.89
CA GLU A 121 -1.86 0.99 -13.78
C GLU A 121 -3.17 0.76 -13.01
N GLU A 122 -3.62 -0.48 -12.86
CA GLU A 122 -4.78 -0.83 -12.04
C GLU A 122 -4.36 -1.66 -10.83
N ILE A 123 -5.07 -1.53 -9.72
CA ILE A 123 -4.90 -2.37 -8.52
C ILE A 123 -6.24 -2.94 -8.06
N ILE A 124 -6.24 -4.24 -7.74
CA ILE A 124 -7.31 -4.87 -6.98
C ILE A 124 -6.88 -5.05 -5.53
N ILE A 125 -7.72 -4.62 -4.59
CA ILE A 125 -7.53 -4.78 -3.15
C ILE A 125 -8.59 -5.72 -2.61
N ARG A 126 -8.16 -6.79 -1.92
CA ARG A 126 -9.08 -7.75 -1.29
C ARG A 126 -8.54 -8.31 0.01
N ASP A 127 -9.43 -8.77 0.87
CA ASP A 127 -9.06 -9.56 2.04
C ASP A 127 -8.97 -11.05 1.66
N GLY A 128 -8.05 -11.80 2.26
CA GLY A 128 -7.95 -13.23 1.99
C GLY A 128 -6.65 -13.87 2.47
N THR A 129 -6.48 -15.16 2.16
CA THR A 129 -5.25 -15.89 2.43
C THR A 129 -4.31 -15.82 1.23
N LEU A 130 -3.00 -15.85 1.50
CA LEU A 130 -1.99 -16.02 0.45
C LEU A 130 -2.02 -17.48 -0.01
N SER A 131 -2.13 -17.69 -1.31
CA SER A 131 -1.87 -18.99 -1.96
C SER A 131 -0.38 -19.28 -2.03
#